data_AF-A0AAP4UBS5-F1
#
_entry.id   AF-A0AAP4UBS5-F1
#
_cell.length_a   1.000
_cell.length_b   1.000
_cell.length_c   1.000
_cell.angle_alpha   90.00
_cell.angle_beta   90.00
_cell.angle_gamma   90.00
#
_symmetry.space_group_name_H-M   'P 1'
#
loop_
_entity.id
_entity.type
_entity.pdbx_description
1 polymer ?
#
loop_
_entity_poly.entity_id
_entity_poly.type
_entity_poly.pdbx_seq_one_letter_code
_entity_poly.pdbx_strand_id
1 'polypeptide(L)'
;MKRILAVLLSGSLLACSHQTAVQNTHAEIKPPKVQCGATPPPLDTQGIRNNLLKRGDITSEMTAAEQQAVVNEYIAKRNNAYKKCNQGK
;
A
#
# COMPACT_ATOMS: atom_id res chain seq x y z
N MET A 1 1.83 47.22 -41.72
CA MET A 1 3.09 47.00 -40.96
C MET A 1 3.05 47.82 -39.68
N LYS A 2 3.02 47.18 -38.51
CA LYS A 2 3.46 47.77 -37.23
C LYS A 2 3.69 46.64 -36.23
N ARG A 3 4.96 46.38 -35.94
CA ARG A 3 5.45 45.46 -34.91
C ARG A 3 5.57 46.25 -33.61
N ILE A 4 4.96 45.77 -32.53
CA ILE A 4 5.20 46.29 -31.17
C ILE A 4 5.33 45.05 -30.27
N LEU A 5 6.55 44.55 -30.14
CA LEU A 5 7.46 44.70 -28.98
C LEU A 5 6.98 43.89 -27.77
N ALA A 6 7.54 42.69 -27.66
CA ALA A 6 7.41 41.82 -26.51
C ALA A 6 8.11 42.43 -25.29
N VAL A 7 7.42 42.50 -24.17
CA VAL A 7 8.03 42.80 -22.86
C VAL A 7 8.17 41.48 -22.13
N LEU A 8 9.41 40.98 -22.07
CA LEU A 8 9.84 39.87 -21.23
C LEU A 8 9.93 40.38 -19.79
N LEU A 9 8.96 40.04 -18.93
CA LEU A 9 9.14 40.17 -17.48
C LEU A 9 9.88 38.95 -16.95
N SER A 10 11.19 39.11 -16.80
CA SER A 10 12.10 38.21 -16.11
C SER A 10 11.86 38.28 -14.60
N GLY A 11 10.98 37.41 -14.08
CA GLY A 11 10.81 37.20 -12.65
C GLY A 11 11.96 36.36 -12.09
N SER A 12 12.97 37.02 -11.53
CA SER A 12 14.14 36.37 -10.91
C SER A 12 13.77 35.50 -9.71
N LEU A 13 14.42 34.35 -9.67
CA LEU A 13 14.30 33.24 -8.73
C LEU A 13 14.76 33.64 -7.31
N LEU A 14 13.93 33.37 -6.30
CA LEU A 14 14.38 33.07 -4.93
C LEU A 14 13.93 31.65 -4.58
N ALA A 15 14.74 30.65 -4.97
CA ALA A 15 14.64 29.30 -4.44
C ALA A 15 15.53 29.22 -3.18
N CYS A 16 14.92 29.23 -2.00
CA CYS A 16 15.61 28.91 -0.76
C CYS A 16 15.96 27.41 -0.75
N SER A 17 17.20 27.06 -1.06
CA SER A 17 17.73 25.72 -0.77
C SER A 17 18.05 25.62 0.73
N HIS A 18 17.05 25.32 1.55
CA HIS A 18 17.31 24.76 2.88
C HIS A 18 17.73 23.30 2.71
N GLN A 19 19.02 23.07 2.55
CA GLN A 19 19.60 21.74 2.68
C GLN A 19 19.80 21.46 4.17
N THR A 20 18.74 21.02 4.85
CA THR A 20 18.94 20.27 6.09
C THR A 20 19.59 18.96 5.68
N ALA A 21 20.88 18.82 5.96
CA ALA A 21 21.56 17.54 5.94
C ALA A 21 20.92 16.65 7.00
N VAL A 22 19.82 16.00 6.64
CA VAL A 22 19.30 14.85 7.36
C VAL A 22 20.38 13.78 7.17
N GLN A 23 21.15 13.54 8.23
CA GLN A 23 21.97 12.34 8.32
C GLN A 23 21.01 11.16 8.20
N ASN A 24 20.91 10.64 6.97
CA ASN A 24 20.35 9.33 6.70
C ASN A 24 21.30 8.31 7.32
N THR A 25 21.22 8.13 8.64
CA THR A 25 21.34 6.79 9.21
C THR A 25 20.17 6.01 8.61
N HIS A 26 20.39 5.46 7.42
CA HIS A 26 19.68 4.29 6.94
C HIS A 26 20.00 3.20 7.97
N ALA A 27 19.26 3.19 9.09
CA ALA A 27 19.05 1.96 9.82
C ALA A 27 18.48 1.03 8.75
N GLU A 28 19.29 0.07 8.33
CA GLU A 28 18.86 -1.04 7.50
C GLU A 28 17.73 -1.71 8.27
N ILE A 29 16.49 -1.29 8.00
CA ILE A 29 15.29 -1.95 8.51
C ILE A 29 15.30 -3.30 7.80
N LYS A 30 15.99 -4.27 8.39
CA LYS A 30 15.96 -5.64 7.91
C LYS A 30 14.49 -6.03 7.87
N PRO A 31 13.97 -6.44 6.70
CA PRO A 31 12.59 -6.85 6.61
C PRO A 31 12.35 -7.95 7.66
N PRO A 32 11.23 -7.89 8.40
CA PRO A 32 10.95 -8.88 9.42
C PRO A 32 11.06 -10.26 8.78
N LYS A 33 11.91 -11.12 9.37
CA LYS A 33 11.99 -12.52 8.93
C LYS A 33 10.61 -13.12 9.10
N VAL A 34 9.96 -13.48 7.99
CA VAL A 34 8.67 -14.17 8.02
C VAL A 34 8.94 -15.53 8.67
N GLN A 35 8.51 -15.69 9.92
CA GLN A 35 8.63 -16.95 10.64
C GLN A 35 7.59 -17.92 10.07
N CYS A 36 7.96 -18.66 9.02
CA CYS A 36 7.16 -19.77 8.52
C CYS A 36 7.05 -20.86 9.60
N GLY A 37 5.90 -21.54 9.67
CA GLY A 37 5.69 -22.66 10.59
C GLY A 37 4.99 -22.35 11.92
N ALA A 38 4.62 -21.09 12.18
CA ALA A 38 3.69 -20.80 13.28
C ALA A 38 2.27 -21.30 12.92
N THR A 39 1.57 -21.93 13.88
CA THR A 39 0.16 -22.31 13.67
C THR A 39 -0.64 -21.06 13.29
N PRO A 40 -1.41 -21.09 12.18
CA PRO A 40 -2.19 -19.93 11.79
C PRO A 40 -3.20 -19.58 12.90
N PRO A 41 -3.48 -18.29 13.12
CA PRO A 41 -4.53 -17.90 14.06
C PRO A 41 -5.88 -18.48 13.61
N PRO A 42 -6.84 -18.63 14.53
CA PRO A 42 -8.19 -19.05 14.19
C PRO A 42 -8.78 -18.18 13.07
N LEU A 43 -9.53 -18.80 12.15
CA LEU A 43 -10.15 -18.09 11.05
C LEU A 43 -11.34 -17.26 11.56
N ASP A 44 -11.19 -15.94 11.53
CA ASP A 44 -12.26 -14.99 11.81
C ASP A 44 -12.76 -14.34 10.51
N THR A 45 -13.84 -14.89 9.94
CA THR A 45 -14.40 -14.40 8.69
C THR A 45 -15.05 -13.03 8.82
N GLN A 46 -15.60 -12.70 9.99
CA GLN A 46 -16.22 -11.40 10.25
C GLN A 46 -15.16 -10.31 10.37
N GLY A 47 -14.08 -10.57 11.12
CA GLY A 47 -12.93 -9.67 11.20
C GLY A 47 -12.28 -9.44 9.83
N ILE A 48 -12.18 -10.50 9.01
CA ILE A 48 -11.71 -10.36 7.62
C ILE A 48 -12.65 -9.45 6.82
N ARG A 49 -13.96 -9.71 6.82
CA ARG A 49 -14.93 -8.89 6.10
C ARG A 49 -14.86 -7.41 6.52
N ASN A 50 -14.82 -7.14 7.82
CA ASN A 50 -14.71 -5.78 8.35
C ASN A 50 -13.43 -5.06 7.91
N ASN A 51 -12.31 -5.77 7.86
CA ASN A 51 -11.05 -5.21 7.36
C ASN A 51 -11.10 -4.94 5.86
N LEU A 52 -11.73 -5.83 5.07
CA LEU A 52 -11.89 -5.62 3.63
C LEU A 52 -12.80 -4.42 3.34
N LEU A 53 -13.87 -4.23 4.11
CA LEU A 53 -14.71 -3.02 4.07
C LEU A 53 -13.90 -1.76 4.40
N LYS A 54 -13.14 -1.78 5.50
CA LYS A 54 -12.31 -0.65 5.92
C LYS A 54 -11.25 -0.26 4.89
N ARG A 55 -10.75 -1.24 4.12
CA ARG A 55 -9.75 -1.05 3.07
C ARG A 55 -10.36 -0.66 1.72
N GLY A 56 -11.68 -0.76 1.56
CA GLY A 56 -12.38 -0.54 0.30
C GLY A 56 -12.24 -1.69 -0.71
N ASP A 57 -11.74 -2.86 -0.28
CA ASP A 57 -11.63 -4.06 -1.13
C ASP A 57 -13.02 -4.67 -1.41
N ILE A 58 -13.98 -4.45 -0.51
CA ILE A 58 -15.41 -4.70 -0.71
C ILE A 58 -16.20 -3.46 -0.29
N THR A 59 -17.37 -3.24 -0.88
CA THR A 59 -18.22 -2.07 -0.61
C THR A 59 -19.61 -2.47 -0.13
N SER A 60 -20.34 -1.53 0.46
CA SER A 60 -21.74 -1.74 0.86
C SER A 60 -22.70 -1.90 -0.33
N GLU A 61 -22.29 -1.49 -1.53
CA GLU A 61 -23.08 -1.61 -2.76
C GLU A 61 -23.02 -3.03 -3.34
N MET A 62 -21.97 -3.79 -3.03
CA MET A 62 -21.88 -5.20 -3.39
C MET A 62 -22.94 -6.02 -2.66
N THR A 63 -23.51 -6.98 -3.37
CA THR A 63 -24.39 -8.00 -2.78
C THR A 63 -23.62 -8.84 -1.75
N ALA A 64 -24.36 -9.48 -0.85
CA ALA A 64 -23.76 -10.38 0.16
C ALA A 64 -22.93 -11.51 -0.49
N ALA A 65 -23.36 -12.01 -1.66
CA ALA A 65 -22.66 -13.06 -2.38
C ALA A 65 -21.32 -12.57 -2.96
N GLU A 66 -21.28 -11.38 -3.54
CA GLU A 66 -20.05 -10.77 -4.07
C GLU A 66 -19.04 -10.48 -2.95
N GLN A 67 -19.49 -9.90 -1.85
CA GLN A 67 -18.65 -9.68 -0.68
C GLN A 67 -18.07 -11.01 -0.16
N GLN A 68 -18.88 -12.07 -0.13
CA GLN A 68 -18.43 -13.39 0.31
C GLN A 68 -17.40 -14.00 -0.66
N ALA A 69 -17.56 -13.80 -1.96
CA ALA A 69 -16.58 -14.26 -2.95
C ALA A 69 -15.20 -13.62 -2.72
N VAL A 70 -15.16 -12.30 -2.48
CA VAL A 70 -13.90 -11.59 -2.20
C VAL A 70 -13.28 -12.04 -0.87
N VAL A 71 -14.09 -12.26 0.17
CA VAL A 71 -13.61 -12.83 1.44
C VAL A 71 -12.97 -14.21 1.22
N ASN A 72 -13.62 -15.08 0.43
CA ASN A 72 -13.10 -16.41 0.13
C ASN A 72 -11.77 -16.34 -0.64
N GLU A 73 -11.67 -15.44 -1.62
CA GLU A 73 -10.43 -15.21 -2.38
C GLU A 73 -9.29 -14.73 -1.46
N TYR A 74 -9.58 -13.78 -0.57
CA TYR A 74 -8.61 -13.29 0.41
C TYR A 74 -8.06 -14.43 1.28
N ILE A 75 -8.94 -15.27 1.81
CA ILE A 75 -8.56 -16.44 2.62
C ILE A 75 -7.70 -17.41 1.80
N ALA A 76 -8.10 -17.71 0.57
CA ALA A 76 -7.36 -18.60 -0.31
C ALA A 76 -5.95 -18.08 -0.60
N LYS A 77 -5.80 -16.77 -0.90
CA LYS A 77 -4.50 -16.13 -1.12
C LYS A 77 -3.59 -16.24 0.11
N ARG A 78 -4.13 -15.97 1.30
CA ARG A 78 -3.40 -16.06 2.58
C ARG A 78 -2.98 -17.50 2.89
N ASN A 79 -3.87 -18.47 2.71
CA ASN A 79 -3.58 -19.88 2.90
C ASN A 79 -2.53 -20.40 1.93
N ASN A 80 -2.57 -19.96 0.67
CA ASN A 80 -1.55 -20.30 -0.32
C ASN A 80 -0.18 -19.70 0.04
N ALA A 81 -0.15 -18.45 0.53
CA ALA A 81 1.09 -17.84 1.02
C ALA A 81 1.67 -18.62 2.22
N TYR A 82 0.83 -19.03 3.17
CA TYR A 82 1.25 -19.87 4.30
C TYR A 82 1.81 -21.22 3.84
N LYS A 83 1.13 -21.91 2.90
CA LYS A 83 1.61 -23.17 2.32
C LYS A 83 2.97 -23.01 1.65
N LYS A 84 3.19 -21.93 0.88
CA LYS A 84 4.48 -21.64 0.23
C LYS A 84 5.59 -21.36 1.26
N CYS A 85 5.30 -20.56 2.28
CA CYS A 85 6.18 -20.28 3.40
C CYS A 85 6.68 -21.59 4.05
N ASN A 86 5.76 -22.52 4.36
CA ASN A 86 6.10 -23.81 4.96
C ASN A 86 6.87 -24.75 4.03
N GLN A 87 6.78 -24.54 2.71
CA GLN A 87 7.53 -25.29 1.71
C GLN A 87 8.91 -24.66 1.40
N GLY A 88 9.25 -23.52 2.01
CA GLY A 88 10.48 -22.78 1.72
C GLY A 88 10.51 -22.16 0.32
N LYS A 89 9.34 -21.89 -0.27
CA LYS A 89 9.18 -21.35 -1.63
C LYS A 89 8.69 -19.91 -1.64
#